data_AF-A0A3S1X2T4-F1
#
_entry.id   AF-A0A3S1X2T4-F1
#
_cell.length_a   1.000
_cell.length_b   1.000
_cell.length_c   1.000
_cell.angle_alpha   90.00
_cell.angle_beta   90.00
_cell.angle_gamma   90.00
#
_symmetry.space_group_name_H-M   'P 1'
#
loop_
_entity.id
_entity.type
_entity.pdbx_description
1 polymer ?
#
loop_
_entity_poly.entity_id
_entity_poly.type
_entity_poly.pdbx_seq_one_letter_code
_entity_poly.pdbx_strand_id
1 'polypeptide(L)'
;HPTRVVSVPCFELFDQQSDDYRKKTIGNAPIKMAIEAGIRQGWDHLIGSDGIFVGMTGFGASGTIEQLYPHFGIPAEAAAKAAEARLHAK
;
A
#
# COMPACT_ATOMS: atom_id res chain seq x y z
N HIS A 1 3.25 -7.58 14.52
CA HIS A 1 4.67 -7.43 14.12
C HIS A 1 5.05 -5.96 14.11
N PRO A 2 6.32 -5.57 14.36
CA PRO A 2 6.74 -4.18 14.23
C PRO A 2 6.54 -3.70 12.78
N THR A 3 5.81 -2.60 12.62
CA THR A 3 5.38 -2.06 11.32
C THR A 3 5.72 -0.59 11.24
N ARG A 4 6.23 -0.15 10.08
CA ARG A 4 6.45 1.26 9.77
C ARG A 4 5.35 1.76 8.86
N VAL A 5 4.76 2.91 9.18
CA VAL A 5 3.86 3.63 8.28
C VAL A 5 4.64 4.75 7.62
N VAL A 6 4.60 4.79 6.29
CA VAL A 6 5.22 5.84 5.48
C VAL A 6 4.11 6.54 4.71
N SER A 7 3.92 7.83 4.98
CA SER A 7 3.00 8.65 4.19
C SER A 7 3.74 9.19 2.96
N VAL A 8 3.15 9.01 1.78
CA VAL A 8 3.72 9.49 0.50
C VAL A 8 2.69 10.41 -0.18
N PRO A 9 2.53 11.66 0.28
CA PRO A 9 1.46 12.55 -0.19
C PRO A 9 1.65 13.08 -1.62
N CYS A 10 2.86 12.98 -2.17
CA CYS A 10 3.19 13.38 -3.53
C CYS A 10 4.37 12.55 -4.03
N PHE A 11 4.16 11.76 -5.09
CA PHE A 11 5.20 10.91 -5.67
C PHE A 11 6.30 11.76 -6.31
N GLU A 12 5.92 12.80 -7.04
CA GLU A 12 6.85 13.64 -7.78
C GLU A 12 7.84 14.36 -6.86
N LEU A 13 7.36 14.88 -5.72
CA LEU A 13 8.23 15.52 -4.73
C LEU A 13 9.07 14.49 -3.97
N PHE A 14 8.54 13.30 -3.73
CA PHE A 14 9.29 12.23 -3.07
C PHE A 14 10.42 11.68 -3.96
N ASP A 15 10.19 11.57 -5.26
CA ASP A 15 11.18 11.11 -6.24
C ASP A 15 12.30 12.12 -6.51
N GLN A 16 12.06 13.41 -6.26
CA GLN A 16 13.10 14.45 -6.30
C GLN A 16 14.06 14.39 -5.10
N GLN A 17 13.73 13.63 -4.06
CA GLN A 17 14.60 13.50 -2.88
C GLN A 17 15.81 12.62 -3.19
N SER A 18 16.88 12.78 -2.41
CA SER A 18 18.07 11.95 -2.55
C SER A 18 17.76 10.46 -2.33
N ASP A 19 18.53 9.59 -2.98
CA ASP A 19 18.39 8.14 -2.83
C ASP A 19 18.53 7.70 -1.37
N ASP A 20 19.42 8.33 -0.61
CA ASP A 20 19.60 8.04 0.81
C ASP A 20 18.36 8.41 1.64
N TYR A 21 17.72 9.55 1.33
CA TYR A 21 16.47 9.95 1.98
C TYR A 21 15.34 8.96 1.65
N ARG A 22 15.18 8.60 0.37
CA ARG A 22 14.15 7.66 -0.08
C ARG A 22 14.34 6.28 0.55
N LYS A 23 15.56 5.74 0.53
CA LYS A 23 15.93 4.45 1.16
C LYS A 23 15.69 4.47 2.66
N LYS A 24 16.10 5.53 3.36
CA LYS A 24 15.90 5.67 4.80
C LYS A 24 14.41 5.73 5.17
N THR A 25 13.62 6.45 4.37
CA THR A 25 12.19 6.64 4.60
C THR A 25 11.40 5.36 4.35
N ILE A 26 11.53 4.76 3.17
CA ILE A 26 10.87 3.48 2.82
C ILE A 26 11.36 2.35 3.73
N GLY A 27 12.67 2.32 4.01
CA GLY A 27 13.30 1.26 4.78
C GLY A 27 13.50 -0.04 4.00
N ASN A 28 13.90 -1.08 4.72
CA ASN A 28 14.32 -2.38 4.19
C ASN A 28 13.42 -3.53 4.67
N ALA A 29 12.17 -3.25 5.04
CA ALA A 29 11.23 -4.29 5.44
C ALA A 29 11.08 -5.33 4.31
N PRO A 30 11.07 -6.64 4.63
CA PRO A 30 10.97 -7.70 3.63
C PRO A 30 9.61 -7.72 2.92
N ILE A 31 8.59 -7.15 3.55
CA ILE A 31 7.25 -7.02 2.99
C ILE A 31 6.92 -5.53 2.96
N LYS A 32 6.56 -5.06 1.76
CA LYS A 32 6.08 -3.70 1.54
C LYS A 32 4.65 -3.75 1.05
N MET A 33 3.84 -2.82 1.53
CA MET A 33 2.44 -2.69 1.21
C MET A 33 2.12 -1.24 0.91
N ALA A 34 1.36 -1.00 -0.16
CA ALA A 34 0.73 0.28 -0.43
C ALA A 34 -0.77 0.19 -0.18
N ILE A 35 -1.35 1.26 0.33
CA ILE A 35 -2.78 1.36 0.66
C ILE A 35 -3.30 2.67 0.09
N GLU A 36 -4.18 2.59 -0.90
CA GLU A 36 -4.80 3.74 -1.55
C GLU A 36 -6.15 3.37 -2.14
N ALA A 37 -7.17 4.22 -1.95
CA ALA A 37 -8.49 4.07 -2.59
C ALA A 37 -8.44 4.48 -4.07
N GLY A 38 -7.55 3.85 -4.82
CA GLY A 38 -7.24 4.07 -6.23
C GLY A 38 -6.63 2.80 -6.85
N ILE A 39 -6.12 2.89 -8.08
CA ILE A 39 -5.49 1.74 -8.74
C ILE A 39 -4.01 1.61 -8.38
N ARG A 40 -3.44 0.41 -8.55
CA ARG A 40 -2.02 0.11 -8.23
C ARG A 40 -1.00 0.95 -9.01
N GLN A 41 -1.40 1.56 -10.12
CA GLN A 41 -0.51 2.28 -11.02
C GLN A 41 0.34 3.30 -10.25
N GLY A 42 1.65 3.25 -10.46
CA GLY A 42 2.61 4.08 -9.75
C GLY A 42 3.21 3.39 -8.53
N TRP A 43 2.51 2.59 -7.74
CA TRP A 43 3.05 2.10 -6.46
C TRP A 43 4.26 1.15 -6.56
N ASP A 44 4.39 0.42 -7.66
CA ASP A 44 5.42 -0.63 -7.81
C ASP A 44 6.86 -0.12 -7.68
N HIS A 45 7.14 1.16 -7.97
CA HIS A 45 8.49 1.71 -7.77
C HIS A 45 8.86 1.87 -6.29
N LEU A 46 7.87 1.92 -5.38
CA LEU A 46 8.09 2.01 -3.93
C LEU A 46 8.02 0.64 -3.25
N ILE A 47 7.00 -0.15 -3.58
CA ILE A 47 6.70 -1.41 -2.91
C ILE A 47 7.27 -2.65 -3.62
N GLY A 48 7.78 -2.49 -4.85
CA GLY A 48 8.21 -3.61 -5.70
C GLY A 48 7.05 -4.27 -6.44
N SER A 49 7.33 -4.99 -7.52
CA SER A 49 6.33 -5.75 -8.27
C SER A 49 5.73 -6.91 -7.46
N ASP A 50 6.47 -7.43 -6.49
CA ASP A 50 6.08 -8.46 -5.53
C ASP A 50 5.37 -7.91 -4.27
N GLY A 51 5.30 -6.59 -4.13
CA GLY A 51 4.63 -5.88 -3.05
C GLY A 51 3.12 -6.13 -3.00
N ILE A 52 2.54 -5.89 -1.83
CA ILE A 52 1.09 -6.00 -1.62
C ILE A 52 0.45 -4.64 -1.93
N PHE A 53 -0.66 -4.63 -2.65
CA PHE A 53 -1.45 -3.43 -2.89
C PHE A 53 -2.86 -3.62 -2.34
N VAL A 54 -3.32 -2.69 -1.50
CA VAL A 54 -4.69 -2.62 -0.98
C VAL A 54 -5.34 -1.40 -1.60
N GLY A 55 -6.24 -1.63 -2.54
CA GLY A 55 -6.89 -0.57 -3.30
C GLY A 55 -7.90 -1.14 -4.29
N MET A 56 -8.21 -0.36 -5.31
CA MET A 56 -9.24 -0.67 -6.29
C MET A 56 -8.64 -1.28 -7.57
N THR A 57 -9.39 -2.16 -8.23
CA THR A 57 -9.01 -2.77 -9.52
C THR A 57 -9.95 -2.40 -10.67
N GLY A 58 -10.89 -1.47 -10.43
CA GLY A 58 -11.91 -1.09 -11.39
C GLY A 58 -12.64 0.19 -10.97
N PHE A 59 -13.74 0.48 -11.67
CA PHE A 59 -14.59 1.63 -11.36
C PHE A 59 -15.25 1.52 -9.98
N GLY A 60 -15.74 2.67 -9.50
CA GLY A 60 -16.53 2.76 -8.28
C GLY A 60 -17.91 2.12 -8.38
N ALA A 61 -18.66 2.19 -7.29
CA ALA A 61 -20.04 1.75 -7.20
C ALA A 61 -20.87 2.76 -6.38
N SER A 62 -22.19 2.72 -6.53
CA SER A 62 -23.08 3.56 -5.72
C SER A 62 -23.31 2.92 -4.35
N GLY A 63 -23.00 3.66 -3.28
CA GLY A 63 -23.14 3.20 -1.90
C GLY A 63 -22.51 4.17 -0.93
N THR A 64 -22.75 3.96 0.37
CA THR A 64 -22.07 4.72 1.42
C THR A 64 -20.63 4.22 1.63
N ILE A 65 -19.79 5.00 2.30
CA ILE A 65 -18.39 4.61 2.54
C ILE A 65 -18.29 3.31 3.34
N GLU A 66 -19.21 3.09 4.28
CA GLU A 66 -19.31 1.88 5.11
C GLU A 66 -19.62 0.63 4.27
N GLN A 67 -20.30 0.79 3.14
CA GLN A 67 -20.59 -0.29 2.20
C GLN A 67 -19.43 -0.48 1.21
N LEU A 68 -18.88 0.62 0.70
CA LEU A 68 -17.90 0.59 -0.38
C LEU A 68 -16.51 0.12 0.08
N TYR A 69 -16.06 0.50 1.29
CA TYR A 69 -14.73 0.07 1.77
C TYR A 69 -14.62 -1.46 1.89
N PRO A 70 -15.56 -2.16 2.56
CA PRO A 70 -15.59 -3.62 2.56
C PRO A 70 -15.75 -4.22 1.16
N HIS A 71 -16.60 -3.63 0.31
CA HIS A 71 -16.83 -4.09 -1.06
C HIS A 71 -15.55 -4.09 -1.90
N PHE A 72 -14.72 -3.05 -1.78
CA PHE A 72 -13.43 -2.95 -2.49
C PHE A 72 -12.27 -3.60 -1.74
N GLY A 73 -12.49 -4.21 -0.57
CA GLY A 73 -11.43 -4.88 0.17
C GLY A 73 -10.37 -3.95 0.76
N ILE A 74 -10.73 -2.69 1.05
CA ILE A 74 -9.85 -1.68 1.64
C ILE A 74 -9.98 -1.40 3.16
N PRO A 75 -10.67 -2.21 4.01
CA PRO A 75 -10.65 -1.98 5.45
C PRO A 75 -9.28 -2.36 6.07
N ALA A 76 -8.98 -1.81 7.25
CA ALA A 76 -7.69 -2.02 7.92
C ALA A 76 -7.40 -3.51 8.21
N GLU A 77 -8.44 -4.29 8.52
CA GLU A 77 -8.36 -5.72 8.78
C GLU A 77 -7.93 -6.49 7.53
N ALA A 78 -8.35 -6.06 6.33
CA ALA A 78 -7.94 -6.69 5.08
C ALA A 78 -6.44 -6.46 4.82
N ALA A 79 -5.94 -5.25 5.09
CA ALA A 79 -4.52 -4.93 5.00
C ALA A 79 -3.70 -5.77 5.99
N ALA A 80 -4.09 -5.81 7.27
CA ALA A 80 -3.42 -6.63 8.27
C ALA A 80 -3.41 -8.11 7.89
N LYS A 81 -4.55 -8.66 7.46
CA LYS A 81 -4.67 -10.06 7.03
C LYS A 81 -3.76 -10.38 5.84
N ALA A 82 -3.66 -9.48 4.86
CA ALA A 82 -2.77 -9.66 3.71
C ALA A 82 -1.29 -9.66 4.11
N ALA A 83 -0.89 -8.77 5.03
CA ALA A 83 0.47 -8.74 5.56
C ALA A 83 0.81 -10.02 6.35
N GLU A 84 -0.07 -10.47 7.24
CA GLU A 84 0.10 -11.71 8.01
C GLU A 84 0.19 -12.93 7.08
N ALA A 85 -0.70 -13.03 6.09
CA ALA A 85 -0.67 -14.13 5.13
C ALA A 85 0.67 -14.22 4.38
N ARG A 86 1.27 -13.08 4.04
CA ARG A 86 2.60 -13.03 3.41
C ARG A 86 3.73 -13.34 4.38
N LEU A 87 3.63 -12.89 5.64
CA LEU A 87 4.63 -13.18 6.69
C LEU A 87 4.74 -14.68 6.99
N HIS A 88 3.62 -15.41 6.95
CA HIS A 88 3.57 -16.84 7.28
C HIS A 88 3.58 -17.74 6.05
N ALA A 89 3.69 -17.18 4.84
CA ALA A 89 3.91 -17.96 3.62
C ALA A 89 5.32 -18.56 3.64
N LYS A 90 5.43 -19.88 3.45
CA LYS A 90 6.71 -20.60 3.36
C LYS A 90 7.43 -20.35 2.05
#